data_AF-A0A813MPU2-F1
#
_entry.id   AF-A0A813MPU2-F1
#
_cell.length_a   1.000
_cell.length_b   1.000
_cell.length_c   1.000
_cell.angle_alpha   90.00
_cell.angle_beta   90.00
_cell.angle_gamma   90.00
#
_symmetry.space_group_name_H-M   'P 1'
#
loop_
_entity.id
_entity.type
_entity.pdbx_description
1 polymer ?
#
loop_
_entity_poly.entity_id
_entity_poly.type
_entity_poly.pdbx_seq_one_letter_code
_entity_poly.pdbx_strand_id
1 'polypeptide(L)'
;MNEIEDNSAEKTNTLKRKIELDSEDELIRQYVFEKKKKSPEPESKNKKEKEVTLDNEQTNKNQEKENVNVKTPDSESKKETSKFIGKNKLVQGKLTFKTLEQKSLNCKKEKAKMLDENKTENIIETEISSDEFKIENYLKDPEWKQLLDDEFNKKYFIEINQKIKPGYDKGINRPPKELVFNALNTTKLNDIKVVVIGQDPYHNDGQAHGLSFSVPVGKALPPSLKNIFTELKSDIPDFKRDEKLGGCLQKWAERGVFLLNAFLTVEAHKAGSHSKFGWDIFTDRVIKVISEKNSGCAFMLWGNFAQKKESLIDKKRHKVLKCAHPSPFSVTRFYGSKCFSQANEYLKSIGKDPIDWNLI
;
A
#
# COMPACT_ATOMS: atom_id res chain seq x y z
N MET A 1 64.94 4.14 -8.42
CA MET A 1 64.20 2.94 -8.86
C MET A 1 63.10 2.65 -7.85
N ASN A 2 62.08 1.88 -8.22
CA ASN A 2 60.90 1.53 -7.40
C ASN A 2 59.86 2.66 -7.23
N GLU A 3 59.33 3.19 -8.34
CA GLU A 3 58.10 4.03 -8.31
C GLU A 3 57.24 3.89 -9.59
N ILE A 4 57.43 2.81 -10.37
CA ILE A 4 56.81 2.64 -11.71
C ILE A 4 55.89 1.40 -11.81
N GLU A 5 56.08 0.38 -10.96
CA GLU A 5 55.43 -0.94 -11.17
C GLU A 5 53.98 -1.01 -10.65
N ASP A 6 53.65 -0.29 -9.58
CA ASP A 6 52.36 -0.42 -8.87
C ASP A 6 51.17 0.05 -9.74
N ASN A 7 51.40 1.06 -10.58
CA ASN A 7 50.37 1.66 -11.45
C ASN A 7 49.93 0.73 -12.61
N SER A 8 50.58 -0.42 -12.79
CA SER A 8 50.24 -1.43 -13.80
C SER A 8 49.19 -2.44 -13.30
N ALA A 9 49.31 -2.86 -12.05
CA ALA A 9 48.43 -3.87 -11.44
C ALA A 9 46.99 -3.36 -11.31
N GLU A 10 46.80 -2.13 -10.85
CA GLU A 10 45.47 -1.55 -10.64
C GLU A 10 44.72 -1.32 -11.95
N LYS A 11 45.43 -0.86 -13.00
CA LYS A 11 44.88 -0.67 -14.35
C LYS A 11 44.49 -1.99 -15.01
N THR A 12 45.32 -3.04 -14.90
CA THR A 12 44.98 -4.36 -15.45
C THR A 12 43.83 -5.02 -14.70
N ASN A 13 43.71 -4.81 -13.39
CA ASN A 13 42.57 -5.31 -12.60
C ASN A 13 41.25 -4.58 -12.96
N THR A 14 41.31 -3.25 -13.13
CA THR A 14 40.17 -2.45 -13.61
C THR A 14 39.73 -2.85 -15.03
N LEU A 15 40.69 -3.10 -15.93
CA LEU A 15 40.41 -3.53 -17.30
C LEU A 15 39.79 -4.93 -17.36
N LYS A 16 40.31 -5.90 -16.58
CA LYS A 16 39.71 -7.24 -16.44
C LYS A 16 38.26 -7.15 -15.97
N ARG A 17 38.00 -6.41 -14.89
CA ARG A 17 36.66 -6.25 -14.32
C ARG A 17 35.67 -5.59 -15.28
N LYS A 18 36.16 -4.71 -16.16
CA LYS A 18 35.34 -4.13 -17.23
C LYS A 18 35.02 -5.15 -18.33
N ILE A 19 36.01 -5.93 -18.78
CA ILE A 19 35.81 -7.01 -19.76
C ILE A 19 34.83 -8.06 -19.23
N GLU A 20 34.91 -8.42 -17.94
CA GLU A 20 33.96 -9.32 -17.27
C GLU A 20 32.53 -8.76 -17.34
N LEU A 21 32.32 -7.50 -16.94
CA LEU A 21 31.00 -6.84 -16.98
C LEU A 21 30.44 -6.70 -18.40
N ASP A 22 31.27 -6.29 -19.38
CA ASP A 22 30.88 -6.18 -20.78
C ASP A 22 30.49 -7.59 -21.33
N SER A 23 31.14 -8.66 -20.87
CA SER A 23 30.81 -10.05 -21.25
C SER A 23 29.53 -10.59 -20.59
N GLU A 24 29.24 -10.24 -19.33
CA GLU A 24 27.95 -10.58 -18.71
C GLU A 24 26.78 -9.90 -19.45
N ASP A 25 26.96 -8.63 -19.83
CA ASP A 25 25.95 -7.87 -20.56
C ASP A 25 25.72 -8.44 -21.97
N GLU A 26 26.76 -8.95 -22.63
CA GLU A 26 26.64 -9.65 -23.92
C GLU A 26 25.95 -11.03 -23.79
N LEU A 27 26.30 -11.83 -22.77
CA LEU A 27 25.63 -13.10 -22.47
C LEU A 27 24.13 -12.91 -22.18
N ILE A 28 23.77 -11.84 -21.46
CA ILE A 28 22.37 -11.47 -21.20
C ILE A 28 21.64 -11.11 -22.50
N ARG A 29 22.26 -10.32 -23.40
CA ARG A 29 21.69 -9.98 -24.72
C ARG A 29 21.49 -11.24 -25.57
N GLN A 30 22.46 -12.15 -25.56
CA GLN A 30 22.43 -13.39 -26.35
C GLN A 30 21.35 -14.36 -25.84
N TYR A 31 21.18 -14.49 -24.52
CA TYR A 31 20.08 -15.25 -23.90
C TYR A 31 18.69 -14.67 -24.21
N VAL A 32 18.55 -13.34 -24.20
CA VAL A 32 17.30 -12.66 -24.58
C VAL A 32 16.98 -12.87 -26.07
N PHE A 33 17.99 -12.87 -26.95
CA PHE A 33 17.85 -13.15 -28.38
C PHE A 33 17.43 -14.61 -28.66
N GLU A 34 18.06 -15.58 -27.98
CA GLU A 34 17.67 -17.00 -28.00
C GLU A 34 16.22 -17.21 -27.54
N LYS A 35 15.79 -16.54 -26.46
CA LYS A 35 14.40 -16.62 -25.97
C LYS A 35 13.39 -16.08 -26.98
N LYS A 36 13.72 -15.02 -27.74
CA LYS A 36 12.86 -14.53 -28.84
C LYS A 36 12.72 -15.53 -29.98
N LYS A 37 13.77 -16.30 -30.32
CA LYS A 37 13.71 -17.36 -31.35
C LYS A 37 12.92 -18.61 -30.94
N LYS A 38 12.61 -18.80 -29.65
CA LYS A 38 12.00 -20.02 -29.09
C LYS A 38 10.54 -19.86 -28.64
N SER A 39 9.86 -18.79 -29.08
CA SER A 39 8.42 -18.58 -28.86
C SER A 39 7.67 -18.70 -30.20
N PRO A 40 6.63 -19.56 -30.31
CA PRO A 40 5.80 -19.59 -31.51
C PRO A 40 4.89 -18.35 -31.58
N GLU A 41 4.58 -17.91 -32.80
CA GLU A 41 3.55 -16.90 -33.05
C GLU A 41 2.14 -17.54 -32.95
N PRO A 42 1.11 -16.80 -32.51
CA PRO A 42 -0.25 -17.31 -32.44
C PRO A 42 -0.92 -17.35 -33.83
N GLU A 43 -1.38 -18.53 -34.25
CA GLU A 43 -2.07 -18.71 -35.53
C GLU A 43 -3.32 -17.84 -35.68
N SER A 44 -3.50 -17.25 -36.86
CA SER A 44 -4.71 -16.51 -37.22
C SER A 44 -5.86 -17.47 -37.56
N LYS A 45 -7.03 -17.29 -36.93
CA LYS A 45 -8.26 -18.05 -37.26
C LYS A 45 -9.26 -17.18 -38.01
N ASN A 46 -9.10 -17.14 -39.32
CA ASN A 46 -10.08 -16.61 -40.26
C ASN A 46 -11.43 -17.34 -40.15
N LYS A 47 -12.55 -16.60 -40.15
CA LYS A 47 -13.87 -17.19 -40.45
C LYS A 47 -14.90 -16.23 -41.05
N LYS A 48 -14.65 -15.87 -42.32
CA LYS A 48 -15.61 -15.51 -43.39
C LYS A 48 -16.58 -14.36 -43.16
N GLU A 49 -16.57 -13.43 -44.12
CA GLU A 49 -17.65 -12.50 -44.39
C GLU A 49 -18.96 -13.23 -44.74
N LYS A 50 -20.08 -12.53 -44.53
CA LYS A 50 -21.22 -12.58 -45.44
C LYS A 50 -21.67 -11.15 -45.71
N GLU A 51 -21.44 -10.72 -46.95
CA GLU A 51 -21.91 -9.44 -47.48
C GLU A 51 -23.33 -9.61 -48.02
N VAL A 52 -24.26 -8.76 -47.58
CA VAL A 52 -25.57 -8.54 -48.22
C VAL A 52 -25.90 -7.05 -48.06
N THR A 53 -25.82 -6.32 -49.15
CA THR A 53 -26.34 -4.96 -49.28
C THR A 53 -27.84 -4.98 -49.60
N LEU A 54 -28.61 -4.03 -49.06
CA LEU A 54 -29.72 -3.32 -49.74
C LEU A 54 -30.41 -2.33 -48.78
N ASP A 55 -30.13 -1.04 -49.01
CA ASP A 55 -31.04 0.11 -49.12
C ASP A 55 -32.29 0.33 -48.23
N ASN A 56 -32.43 1.62 -47.88
CA ASN A 56 -33.65 2.45 -47.79
C ASN A 56 -34.52 2.57 -46.51
N GLU A 57 -34.59 3.83 -46.08
CA GLU A 57 -35.79 4.66 -45.83
C GLU A 57 -36.67 4.52 -44.57
N GLN A 58 -36.53 5.54 -43.73
CA GLN A 58 -37.58 6.47 -43.29
C GLN A 58 -38.84 6.00 -42.51
N THR A 59 -38.78 6.34 -41.21
CA THR A 59 -39.80 7.14 -40.47
C THR A 59 -41.09 6.50 -39.91
N ASN A 60 -41.59 7.24 -38.91
CA ASN A 60 -42.99 7.39 -38.47
C ASN A 60 -43.60 6.38 -37.47
N LYS A 61 -43.54 6.83 -36.20
CA LYS A 61 -44.71 7.22 -35.37
C LYS A 61 -45.48 6.17 -34.56
N ASN A 62 -45.86 6.67 -33.36
CA ASN A 62 -47.06 6.36 -32.60
C ASN A 62 -47.14 4.95 -31.96
N GLN A 63 -47.75 4.76 -30.79
CA GLN A 63 -48.27 5.71 -29.78
C GLN A 63 -48.35 5.04 -28.39
N GLU A 64 -48.68 5.83 -27.36
CA GLU A 64 -49.64 5.57 -26.27
C GLU A 64 -50.25 4.14 -26.09
N LYS A 65 -50.59 3.65 -24.89
CA LYS A 65 -50.69 4.18 -23.50
C LYS A 65 -51.04 3.00 -22.56
N GLU A 66 -50.73 3.13 -21.25
CA GLU A 66 -51.58 2.65 -20.11
C GLU A 66 -51.95 1.13 -20.03
N ASN A 67 -52.48 0.53 -18.94
CA ASN A 67 -52.58 0.94 -17.51
C ASN A 67 -52.71 -0.30 -16.57
N VAL A 68 -52.23 -0.16 -15.32
CA VAL A 68 -52.89 -0.56 -14.04
C VAL A 68 -53.28 -2.04 -13.71
N ASN A 69 -52.75 -2.50 -12.56
CA ASN A 69 -53.30 -3.42 -11.52
C ASN A 69 -53.35 -4.97 -11.62
N VAL A 70 -52.55 -5.59 -10.72
CA VAL A 70 -53.00 -6.28 -9.48
C VAL A 70 -54.07 -7.38 -9.56
N LYS A 71 -53.65 -8.64 -9.35
CA LYS A 71 -54.03 -9.47 -8.17
C LYS A 71 -53.26 -10.80 -8.05
N THR A 72 -52.93 -11.18 -6.81
CA THR A 72 -52.84 -12.58 -6.34
C THR A 72 -54.21 -12.97 -5.72
N PRO A 73 -54.54 -14.27 -5.57
CA PRO A 73 -54.10 -15.02 -4.38
C PRO A 73 -53.81 -16.54 -4.57
N ASP A 74 -53.16 -17.09 -3.54
CA ASP A 74 -53.03 -18.48 -3.03
C ASP A 74 -53.93 -19.60 -3.64
N SER A 75 -53.50 -20.87 -3.78
CA SER A 75 -53.31 -21.81 -2.64
C SER A 75 -52.97 -23.27 -3.07
N GLU A 76 -52.37 -24.03 -2.14
CA GLU A 76 -52.21 -25.51 -1.95
C GLU A 76 -52.50 -26.55 -3.10
N SER A 77 -51.78 -27.69 -3.26
CA SER A 77 -51.51 -28.70 -2.22
C SER A 77 -50.67 -29.95 -2.64
N LYS A 78 -49.93 -30.51 -1.66
CA LYS A 78 -49.67 -31.96 -1.34
C LYS A 78 -49.17 -33.00 -2.37
N LYS A 79 -48.00 -33.61 -2.07
CA LYS A 79 -47.76 -35.05 -1.70
C LYS A 79 -46.29 -35.21 -1.23
N GLU A 80 -45.97 -35.82 -0.09
CA GLU A 80 -45.91 -37.27 0.27
C GLU A 80 -44.91 -38.09 -0.57
N THR A 81 -44.11 -39.06 -0.06
CA THR A 81 -43.73 -39.57 1.29
C THR A 81 -42.43 -40.41 1.09
N SER A 82 -41.59 -40.85 2.05
CA SER A 82 -41.35 -40.65 3.52
C SER A 82 -39.87 -41.09 3.79
N LYS A 83 -39.31 -41.69 4.87
CA LYS A 83 -39.76 -42.27 6.16
C LYS A 83 -38.53 -42.55 7.07
N PHE A 84 -38.52 -42.19 8.36
CA PHE A 84 -37.78 -42.90 9.44
C PHE A 84 -38.32 -42.48 10.82
N ILE A 85 -38.18 -43.32 11.86
CA ILE A 85 -38.93 -43.20 13.13
C ILE A 85 -38.01 -43.30 14.36
N GLY A 86 -38.16 -42.37 15.30
CA GLY A 86 -37.62 -42.41 16.66
C GLY A 86 -38.52 -41.60 17.61
N LYS A 87 -38.89 -42.15 18.77
CA LYS A 87 -39.95 -41.60 19.65
C LYS A 87 -39.37 -40.79 20.82
N ASN A 88 -39.99 -39.67 21.21
CA ASN A 88 -40.81 -39.63 22.45
C ASN A 88 -41.54 -38.29 22.75
N LYS A 89 -42.85 -38.45 23.04
CA LYS A 89 -43.80 -37.67 23.87
C LYS A 89 -43.78 -36.13 24.00
N LEU A 90 -44.96 -35.57 23.73
CA LEU A 90 -45.59 -34.33 24.24
C LEU A 90 -45.75 -34.33 25.79
N VAL A 91 -46.17 -33.27 26.52
CA VAL A 91 -47.39 -32.43 26.37
C VAL A 91 -47.23 -30.98 26.90
N GLN A 92 -48.08 -30.11 26.33
CA GLN A 92 -48.33 -28.67 26.51
C GLN A 92 -48.60 -28.15 27.95
N GLY A 93 -48.50 -26.83 28.13
CA GLY A 93 -49.14 -26.06 29.20
C GLY A 93 -49.23 -24.55 28.88
N LYS A 94 -50.40 -23.92 29.06
CA LYS A 94 -50.63 -22.47 28.84
C LYS A 94 -50.48 -21.67 30.15
N LEU A 95 -50.14 -20.39 30.04
CA LEU A 95 -50.48 -19.36 31.04
C LEU A 95 -50.97 -18.07 30.38
N THR A 96 -51.90 -17.38 31.04
CA THR A 96 -52.59 -16.16 30.57
C THR A 96 -52.63 -15.10 31.66
N PHE A 97 -52.64 -13.82 31.26
CA PHE A 97 -52.64 -12.68 32.19
C PHE A 97 -53.95 -12.53 32.97
N LYS A 98 -53.84 -12.51 34.31
CA LYS A 98 -54.50 -11.61 35.29
C LYS A 98 -53.84 -11.86 36.67
N THR A 99 -53.75 -10.96 37.65
CA THR A 99 -53.66 -9.47 37.71
C THR A 99 -53.40 -9.14 39.18
N LEU A 100 -52.26 -8.52 39.53
CA LEU A 100 -51.95 -7.95 40.86
C LEU A 100 -52.05 -8.99 42.04
N GLU A 101 -51.75 -8.72 43.32
CA GLU A 101 -51.42 -7.48 44.03
C GLU A 101 -50.51 -7.73 45.27
N GLN A 102 -49.28 -8.25 45.12
CA GLN A 102 -48.36 -8.42 46.27
C GLN A 102 -46.88 -8.56 45.86
N LYS A 103 -46.17 -7.42 45.73
CA LYS A 103 -44.69 -7.31 45.85
C LYS A 103 -44.10 -5.89 45.73
N SER A 104 -44.91 -4.85 45.52
CA SER A 104 -44.44 -3.45 45.54
C SER A 104 -44.22 -2.90 46.96
N LEU A 105 -43.51 -3.64 47.82
CA LEU A 105 -43.17 -3.19 49.18
C LEU A 105 -41.88 -3.82 49.76
N ASN A 106 -40.85 -4.11 48.94
CA ASN A 106 -39.54 -4.45 49.49
C ASN A 106 -38.34 -3.97 48.64
N CYS A 107 -38.37 -2.72 48.16
CA CYS A 107 -37.24 -2.08 47.46
C CYS A 107 -37.13 -0.58 47.79
N LYS A 108 -37.29 -0.21 49.06
CA LYS A 108 -37.10 1.18 49.57
C LYS A 108 -36.52 1.28 51.00
N LYS A 109 -35.89 0.22 51.54
CA LYS A 109 -35.32 0.21 52.90
C LYS A 109 -33.92 -0.39 52.99
N GLU A 110 -33.02 -0.02 52.06
CA GLU A 110 -31.59 -0.34 52.19
C GLU A 110 -30.72 0.72 51.48
N LYS A 111 -30.91 1.98 51.89
CA LYS A 111 -30.19 3.14 51.31
C LYS A 111 -29.91 4.27 52.32
N ALA A 112 -29.72 3.92 53.59
CA ALA A 112 -29.59 4.87 54.70
C ALA A 112 -28.77 4.33 55.90
N LYS A 113 -27.61 3.72 55.64
CA LYS A 113 -26.50 3.56 56.61
C LYS A 113 -25.20 3.27 55.85
N MET A 114 -24.06 3.36 56.55
CA MET A 114 -22.70 3.40 55.97
C MET A 114 -22.44 4.64 55.12
N LEU A 115 -22.47 5.78 55.81
CA LEU A 115 -21.54 6.88 55.52
C LEU A 115 -20.24 6.58 56.29
N ASP A 116 -19.12 7.11 55.81
CA ASP A 116 -17.74 6.96 56.36
C ASP A 116 -16.97 5.69 55.95
N GLU A 117 -16.53 5.65 54.68
CA GLU A 117 -15.40 4.81 54.26
C GLU A 117 -14.57 5.45 53.12
N ASN A 118 -14.56 6.79 53.03
CA ASN A 118 -13.75 7.56 52.06
C ASN A 118 -12.27 7.61 52.47
N LYS A 119 -11.61 6.45 52.55
CA LYS A 119 -10.18 6.36 52.90
C LYS A 119 -9.39 5.23 52.22
N THR A 120 -9.87 4.77 51.07
CA THR A 120 -9.16 3.80 50.20
C THR A 120 -8.96 4.33 48.77
N GLU A 121 -9.11 5.65 48.55
CA GLU A 121 -8.63 6.35 47.35
C GLU A 121 -7.16 6.74 47.53
N ASN A 122 -6.28 5.75 47.65
CA ASN A 122 -4.83 5.81 47.36
C ASN A 122 -4.21 4.41 47.50
N ILE A 123 -3.02 4.22 46.93
CA ILE A 123 -2.27 2.93 46.92
C ILE A 123 -2.96 1.79 46.13
N ILE A 124 -3.62 2.15 45.01
CA ILE A 124 -3.35 1.43 43.75
C ILE A 124 -2.80 2.44 42.72
N GLU A 125 -1.90 3.31 43.18
CA GLU A 125 -0.83 3.85 42.34
C GLU A 125 0.25 2.76 42.15
N THR A 126 -0.15 1.59 41.62
CA THR A 126 0.81 0.60 41.13
C THR A 126 1.40 1.13 39.83
N GLU A 127 2.43 1.95 39.97
CA GLU A 127 3.47 2.25 38.98
C GLU A 127 3.00 2.15 37.53
N ILE A 128 2.39 3.23 37.02
CA ILE A 128 2.22 3.40 35.57
C ILE A 128 3.62 3.56 34.98
N SER A 129 4.20 2.42 34.60
CA SER A 129 5.55 2.29 34.04
C SER A 129 5.73 3.29 32.90
N SER A 130 6.73 4.15 33.02
CA SER A 130 6.89 5.38 32.26
C SER A 130 7.42 5.18 30.83
N ASP A 131 7.08 4.05 30.20
CA ASP A 131 7.58 3.64 28.87
C ASP A 131 6.53 2.83 28.08
N GLU A 132 5.28 3.31 28.04
CA GLU A 132 4.26 2.75 27.14
C GLU A 132 4.67 2.96 25.67
N PHE A 133 5.01 1.87 24.98
CA PHE A 133 5.47 1.92 23.60
C PHE A 133 4.40 2.49 22.65
N LYS A 134 4.74 3.63 22.04
CA LYS A 134 3.91 4.36 21.07
C LYS A 134 4.77 4.75 19.87
N ILE A 135 4.54 4.12 18.73
CA ILE A 135 5.33 4.37 17.51
C ILE A 135 5.02 5.75 16.90
N GLU A 136 3.80 6.26 17.08
CA GLU A 136 3.34 7.58 16.67
C GLU A 136 4.17 8.74 17.27
N ASN A 137 4.87 8.51 18.39
CA ASN A 137 5.84 9.46 18.95
C ASN A 137 7.04 9.73 18.02
N TYR A 138 7.30 8.86 17.04
CA TYR A 138 8.37 9.03 16.04
C TYR A 138 7.89 9.69 14.73
N LEU A 139 6.59 9.92 14.57
CA LEU A 139 6.12 11.01 13.70
C LEU A 139 6.52 12.33 14.39
N LYS A 140 7.03 13.29 13.62
CA LYS A 140 7.59 14.57 14.11
C LYS A 140 6.96 15.79 13.45
N ASP A 141 6.57 15.70 12.17
CA ASP A 141 5.88 16.79 11.49
C ASP A 141 4.50 17.07 12.14
N PRO A 142 4.18 18.34 12.47
CA PRO A 142 2.96 18.67 13.19
C PRO A 142 1.70 18.69 12.31
N GLU A 143 1.82 19.00 11.02
CA GLU A 143 0.68 18.96 10.07
C GLU A 143 0.24 17.50 9.90
N TRP A 144 1.19 16.59 9.67
CA TRP A 144 0.91 15.16 9.58
C TRP A 144 0.34 14.58 10.88
N LYS A 145 0.78 15.03 12.06
CA LYS A 145 0.15 14.62 13.33
C LYS A 145 -1.31 15.04 13.39
N GLN A 146 -1.60 16.32 13.21
CA GLN A 146 -2.96 16.87 13.29
C GLN A 146 -3.91 16.18 12.30
N LEU A 147 -3.42 15.79 11.13
CA LEU A 147 -4.21 15.12 10.09
C LEU A 147 -4.45 13.62 10.31
N LEU A 148 -3.75 13.01 11.26
CA LEU A 148 -3.77 11.56 11.53
C LEU A 148 -4.06 11.21 13.01
N ASP A 149 -4.34 12.20 13.86
CA ASP A 149 -4.58 12.01 15.31
C ASP A 149 -5.75 11.05 15.60
N ASP A 150 -6.83 11.16 14.82
CA ASP A 150 -7.96 10.22 14.81
C ASP A 150 -7.56 8.78 14.51
N GLU A 151 -6.44 8.53 13.83
CA GLU A 151 -5.96 7.18 13.50
C GLU A 151 -5.24 6.51 14.67
N PHE A 152 -4.42 7.26 15.42
CA PHE A 152 -3.63 6.70 16.53
C PHE A 152 -4.52 6.14 17.66
N ASN A 153 -5.68 6.77 17.88
CA ASN A 153 -6.67 6.36 18.86
C ASN A 153 -7.57 5.19 18.42
N LYS A 154 -7.49 4.73 17.15
CA LYS A 154 -8.31 3.61 16.66
C LYS A 154 -7.72 2.27 17.06
N LYS A 155 -8.62 1.30 17.35
CA LYS A 155 -8.29 -0.08 17.72
C LYS A 155 -7.20 -0.71 16.83
N TYR A 156 -7.27 -0.52 15.51
CA TYR A 156 -6.29 -1.13 14.60
C TYR A 156 -4.87 -0.57 14.80
N PHE A 157 -4.71 0.71 15.18
CA PHE A 157 -3.41 1.32 15.42
C PHE A 157 -2.85 0.98 16.81
N ILE A 158 -3.71 0.90 17.81
CA ILE A 158 -3.37 0.33 19.12
C ILE A 158 -2.88 -1.13 18.95
N GLU A 159 -3.56 -1.91 18.11
CA GLU A 159 -3.11 -3.26 17.73
C GLU A 159 -1.78 -3.27 16.97
N ILE A 160 -1.47 -2.27 16.12
CA ILE A 160 -0.15 -2.14 15.49
C ILE A 160 0.93 -2.00 16.56
N ASN A 161 0.77 -1.06 17.51
CA ASN A 161 1.72 -0.85 18.61
C ASN A 161 1.96 -2.13 19.42
N GLN A 162 0.89 -2.81 19.82
CA GLN A 162 0.96 -4.08 20.55
C GLN A 162 1.70 -5.19 19.76
N LYS A 163 1.46 -5.31 18.45
CA LYS A 163 2.08 -6.35 17.61
C LYS A 163 3.55 -6.05 17.29
N ILE A 164 3.94 -4.78 17.13
CA ILE A 164 5.33 -4.43 16.80
C ILE A 164 6.24 -4.28 18.02
N LYS A 165 5.73 -3.91 19.21
CA LYS A 165 6.57 -3.70 20.41
C LYS A 165 7.54 -4.87 20.68
N PRO A 166 7.11 -6.15 20.73
CA PRO A 166 8.02 -7.25 21.06
C PRO A 166 9.13 -7.48 20.03
N GLY A 167 8.95 -7.00 18.79
CA GLY A 167 9.98 -7.05 17.75
C GLY A 167 10.95 -5.86 17.81
N TYR A 168 10.54 -4.73 18.39
CA TYR A 168 11.44 -3.62 18.73
C TYR A 168 12.23 -3.90 20.01
N ASP A 169 11.58 -4.44 21.04
CA ASP A 169 12.23 -4.89 22.30
C ASP A 169 13.38 -5.88 22.04
N LYS A 170 13.22 -6.73 21.00
CA LYS A 170 14.23 -7.73 20.58
C LYS A 170 15.20 -7.22 19.50
N GLY A 171 15.06 -5.98 19.04
CA GLY A 171 15.91 -5.42 17.97
C GLY A 171 15.76 -6.09 16.59
N ILE A 172 14.68 -6.84 16.34
CA ILE A 172 14.44 -7.59 15.08
C ILE A 172 13.57 -6.83 14.06
N ASN A 173 12.86 -5.77 14.46
CA ASN A 173 12.06 -4.97 13.53
C ASN A 173 12.91 -4.02 12.66
N ARG A 174 12.46 -3.78 11.43
CA ARG A 174 13.04 -2.84 10.46
C ARG A 174 11.91 -1.94 9.91
N PRO A 175 12.14 -0.62 9.67
CA PRO A 175 13.32 0.16 10.02
C PRO A 175 13.43 0.40 11.54
N PRO A 176 14.51 1.03 12.04
CA PRO A 176 14.54 1.65 13.37
C PRO A 176 13.29 2.51 13.64
N LYS A 177 12.83 2.55 14.89
CA LYS A 177 11.56 3.18 15.30
C LYS A 177 11.48 4.67 14.91
N GLU A 178 12.62 5.36 15.00
CA GLU A 178 12.85 6.75 14.61
C GLU A 178 12.56 7.03 13.13
N LEU A 179 12.69 6.00 12.29
CA LEU A 179 12.61 6.09 10.84
C LEU A 179 11.31 5.52 10.28
N VAL A 180 10.41 4.95 11.09
CA VAL A 180 9.12 4.38 10.62
C VAL A 180 8.27 5.41 9.86
N PHE A 181 8.36 6.68 10.25
CA PHE A 181 7.63 7.79 9.63
C PHE A 181 8.51 8.69 8.74
N ASN A 182 9.70 8.24 8.29
CA ASN A 182 10.65 9.11 7.57
C ASN A 182 10.02 9.78 6.31
N ALA A 183 9.17 9.07 5.57
CA ALA A 183 8.44 9.66 4.43
C ALA A 183 7.58 10.88 4.81
N LEU A 184 6.87 10.82 5.94
CA LEU A 184 6.03 11.91 6.47
C LEU A 184 6.88 13.00 7.12
N ASN A 185 7.93 12.63 7.84
CA ASN A 185 8.85 13.57 8.50
C ASN A 185 9.72 14.36 7.49
N THR A 186 10.01 13.79 6.33
CA THR A 186 10.78 14.46 5.26
C THR A 186 9.88 15.29 4.33
N THR A 187 8.66 14.81 4.04
CA THR A 187 7.79 15.41 3.00
C THR A 187 6.51 15.94 3.63
N LYS A 188 6.39 17.26 3.75
CA LYS A 188 5.14 17.91 4.21
C LYS A 188 4.04 17.70 3.19
N LEU A 189 2.79 17.67 3.64
CA LEU A 189 1.63 17.40 2.79
C LEU A 189 1.60 18.26 1.52
N ASN A 190 1.82 19.57 1.69
CA ASN A 190 1.70 20.56 0.60
C ASN A 190 2.89 20.54 -0.38
N ASP A 191 4.06 20.07 0.06
CA ASP A 191 5.27 19.95 -0.78
C ASP A 191 5.20 18.73 -1.72
N ILE A 192 4.25 17.81 -1.53
CA ILE A 192 4.09 16.61 -2.36
C ILE A 192 3.73 16.98 -3.81
N LYS A 193 4.56 16.50 -4.73
CA LYS A 193 4.41 16.59 -6.19
C LYS A 193 4.17 15.20 -6.80
N VAL A 194 4.85 14.19 -6.30
CA VAL A 194 4.80 12.79 -6.77
C VAL A 194 4.58 11.86 -5.57
N VAL A 195 3.83 10.77 -5.75
CA VAL A 195 3.62 9.73 -4.75
C VAL A 195 4.02 8.37 -5.33
N VAL A 196 4.88 7.62 -4.64
CA VAL A 196 5.36 6.30 -5.04
C VAL A 196 5.06 5.30 -3.93
N ILE A 197 4.31 4.25 -4.26
CA ILE A 197 3.83 3.26 -3.27
C ILE A 197 4.61 1.95 -3.41
N GLY A 198 5.43 1.64 -2.40
CA GLY A 198 6.03 0.32 -2.18
C GLY A 198 5.15 -0.58 -1.30
N GLN A 199 5.57 -1.83 -1.12
CA GLN A 199 4.84 -2.83 -0.34
C GLN A 199 5.26 -2.80 1.14
N ASP A 200 6.41 -3.38 1.47
CA ASP A 200 7.05 -3.43 2.78
C ASP A 200 8.49 -2.89 2.73
N PRO A 201 9.10 -2.52 3.87
CA PRO A 201 10.49 -2.05 3.92
C PRO A 201 11.46 -3.20 3.65
N TYR A 202 12.69 -2.89 3.25
CA TYR A 202 13.73 -3.91 3.10
C TYR A 202 14.06 -4.60 4.43
N HIS A 203 13.84 -5.92 4.47
CA HIS A 203 13.95 -6.75 5.66
C HIS A 203 15.39 -7.11 6.08
N ASN A 204 16.44 -6.61 5.42
CA ASN A 204 17.82 -6.89 5.82
C ASN A 204 18.47 -5.68 6.50
N ASP A 205 19.53 -5.95 7.27
CA ASP A 205 20.01 -5.02 8.29
C ASP A 205 20.60 -3.71 7.73
N GLY A 206 20.00 -2.61 8.18
CA GLY A 206 20.30 -1.26 7.72
C GLY A 206 19.95 -1.01 6.24
N GLN A 207 19.09 -1.80 5.60
CA GLN A 207 18.56 -1.45 4.28
C GLN A 207 17.32 -0.53 4.38
N ALA A 208 16.36 -0.84 5.27
CA ALA A 208 15.18 0.00 5.46
C ALA A 208 15.50 1.25 6.30
N HIS A 209 15.12 2.43 5.80
CA HIS A 209 15.22 3.71 6.50
C HIS A 209 13.97 4.60 6.34
N GLY A 210 12.80 3.98 6.14
CA GLY A 210 11.51 4.67 6.16
C GLY A 210 11.03 5.31 4.86
N LEU A 211 11.81 5.18 3.78
CA LEU A 211 11.43 5.57 2.42
C LEU A 211 11.32 4.32 1.54
N SER A 212 10.27 4.21 0.72
CA SER A 212 10.09 3.10 -0.23
C SER A 212 11.20 3.08 -1.28
N PHE A 213 11.59 1.87 -1.69
CA PHE A 213 12.69 1.56 -2.64
C PHE A 213 14.10 2.07 -2.28
N SER A 214 14.23 2.95 -1.29
CA SER A 214 15.46 3.63 -0.90
C SER A 214 16.32 2.78 0.07
N VAL A 215 17.64 2.94 0.01
CA VAL A 215 18.58 2.39 0.99
C VAL A 215 19.61 3.45 1.43
N PRO A 216 20.16 3.39 2.66
CA PRO A 216 21.21 4.32 3.08
C PRO A 216 22.44 4.33 2.18
N VAL A 217 23.18 5.44 2.21
CA VAL A 217 24.48 5.58 1.52
C VAL A 217 25.43 4.44 1.90
N GLY A 218 26.17 3.92 0.93
CA GLY A 218 27.08 2.78 1.11
C GLY A 218 26.41 1.40 1.19
N LYS A 219 25.08 1.29 1.24
CA LYS A 219 24.39 -0.02 1.15
C LYS A 219 24.27 -0.46 -0.32
N ALA A 220 24.45 -1.76 -0.55
CA ALA A 220 24.33 -2.36 -1.88
C ALA A 220 22.91 -2.21 -2.46
N LEU A 221 22.82 -1.83 -3.75
CA LEU A 221 21.55 -1.58 -4.44
C LEU A 221 20.68 -2.85 -4.53
N PRO A 222 19.45 -2.84 -3.98
CA PRO A 222 18.49 -3.92 -4.19
C PRO A 222 18.08 -4.04 -5.67
N PRO A 223 17.70 -5.24 -6.16
CA PRO A 223 17.39 -5.45 -7.58
C PRO A 223 16.34 -4.48 -8.14
N SER A 224 15.27 -4.21 -7.39
CA SER A 224 14.23 -3.25 -7.80
C SER A 224 14.78 -1.83 -7.98
N LEU A 225 15.75 -1.41 -7.16
CA LEU A 225 16.35 -0.08 -7.23
C LEU A 225 17.33 0.05 -8.40
N LYS A 226 18.10 -1.02 -8.69
CA LYS A 226 18.89 -1.09 -9.93
C LYS A 226 18.00 -0.88 -11.16
N ASN A 227 16.86 -1.57 -11.20
CA ASN A 227 15.92 -1.49 -12.31
C ASN A 227 15.24 -0.09 -12.42
N ILE A 228 14.96 0.57 -11.29
CA ILE A 228 14.51 1.98 -11.26
C ILE A 228 15.55 2.90 -11.93
N PHE A 229 16.84 2.73 -11.62
CA PHE A 229 17.91 3.53 -12.23
C PHE A 229 18.13 3.22 -13.72
N THR A 230 17.95 1.96 -14.14
CA THR A 230 17.98 1.58 -15.57
C THR A 230 16.84 2.24 -16.35
N GLU A 231 15.61 2.24 -15.81
CA GLU A 231 14.48 2.95 -16.45
C GLU A 231 14.74 4.46 -16.53
N LEU A 232 15.17 5.08 -15.43
CA LEU A 232 15.51 6.52 -15.39
C LEU A 232 16.54 6.92 -16.45
N LYS A 233 17.59 6.11 -16.63
CA LYS A 233 18.62 6.32 -17.66
C LYS A 233 18.08 6.23 -19.10
N SER A 234 16.93 5.59 -19.31
CA SER A 234 16.25 5.51 -20.61
C SER A 234 15.11 6.51 -20.80
N ASP A 235 14.58 7.06 -19.70
CA ASP A 235 13.41 7.93 -19.66
C ASP A 235 13.76 9.42 -19.55
N ILE A 236 14.84 9.75 -18.84
CA ILE A 236 15.31 11.11 -18.58
C ILE A 236 16.64 11.32 -19.33
N PRO A 237 16.68 12.06 -20.45
CA PRO A 237 17.85 12.11 -21.34
C PRO A 237 19.16 12.56 -20.67
N ASP A 238 19.10 13.52 -19.75
CA ASP A 238 20.26 14.06 -19.05
C ASP A 238 20.65 13.27 -17.79
N PHE A 239 20.03 12.11 -17.52
CA PHE A 239 20.13 11.41 -16.24
C PHE A 239 21.57 11.05 -15.87
N LYS A 240 22.05 11.68 -14.79
CA LYS A 240 23.35 11.43 -14.16
C LYS A 240 23.11 11.11 -12.69
N ARG A 241 23.59 9.95 -12.27
CA ARG A 241 23.57 9.47 -10.88
C ARG A 241 24.94 9.70 -10.24
N ASP A 242 24.99 10.29 -9.06
CA ASP A 242 26.18 10.37 -8.23
C ASP A 242 26.37 9.03 -7.51
N GLU A 243 27.32 8.23 -7.98
CA GLU A 243 27.58 6.91 -7.41
C GLU A 243 27.90 6.94 -5.91
N LYS A 244 28.36 8.08 -5.38
CA LYS A 244 28.63 8.30 -3.95
C LYS A 244 27.37 8.31 -3.09
N LEU A 245 26.22 8.69 -3.64
CA LEU A 245 24.93 8.67 -2.93
C LEU A 245 24.32 7.26 -2.87
N GLY A 246 24.86 6.33 -3.67
CA GLY A 246 24.50 4.92 -3.62
C GLY A 246 23.05 4.69 -4.05
N GLY A 247 22.18 4.35 -3.11
CA GLY A 247 20.75 4.13 -3.31
C GLY A 247 19.85 5.05 -2.48
N CYS A 248 20.38 6.18 -2.01
CA CYS A 248 19.72 7.02 -1.02
C CYS A 248 18.80 8.08 -1.68
N LEU A 249 17.51 7.74 -1.81
CA LEU A 249 16.48 8.59 -2.40
C LEU A 249 16.01 9.75 -1.48
N GLN A 250 16.75 10.08 -0.41
CA GLN A 250 16.38 11.12 0.57
C GLN A 250 16.16 12.48 -0.10
N LYS A 251 17.03 12.86 -1.04
CA LYS A 251 16.94 14.11 -1.82
C LYS A 251 15.71 14.22 -2.72
N TRP A 252 15.11 13.09 -3.13
CA TRP A 252 13.83 13.11 -3.84
C TRP A 252 12.66 13.40 -2.88
N ALA A 253 12.67 12.80 -1.69
CA ALA A 253 11.67 13.06 -0.66
C ALA A 253 11.70 14.52 -0.19
N GLU A 254 12.89 15.09 0.03
CA GLU A 254 13.13 16.52 0.28
C GLU A 254 12.53 17.47 -0.79
N ARG A 255 12.16 16.94 -1.97
CA ARG A 255 11.70 17.71 -3.14
C ARG A 255 10.31 17.26 -3.64
N GLY A 256 9.54 16.61 -2.76
CA GLY A 256 8.13 16.32 -2.99
C GLY A 256 7.84 14.94 -3.60
N VAL A 257 8.78 14.00 -3.60
CA VAL A 257 8.53 12.59 -3.96
C VAL A 257 8.20 11.79 -2.71
N PHE A 258 6.91 11.56 -2.46
CA PHE A 258 6.42 10.83 -1.29
C PHE A 258 6.65 9.32 -1.44
N LEU A 259 7.76 8.83 -0.89
CA LEU A 259 8.21 7.43 -0.95
C LEU A 259 7.58 6.59 0.17
N LEU A 260 6.28 6.28 0.06
CA LEU A 260 5.52 5.51 1.07
C LEU A 260 5.60 3.99 0.81
N ASN A 261 5.68 3.17 1.86
CA ASN A 261 5.34 1.74 1.81
C ASN A 261 3.94 1.53 2.42
N ALA A 262 3.13 0.61 1.91
CA ALA A 262 1.83 0.30 2.52
C ALA A 262 1.96 -0.40 3.89
N PHE A 263 3.08 -1.09 4.13
CA PHE A 263 3.47 -1.61 5.44
C PHE A 263 4.70 -0.83 5.91
N LEU A 264 4.64 -0.16 7.07
CA LEU A 264 5.73 0.72 7.53
C LEU A 264 6.82 -0.01 8.33
N THR A 265 6.61 -1.28 8.68
CA THR A 265 7.57 -2.11 9.40
C THR A 265 7.58 -3.54 8.87
N VAL A 266 8.66 -4.28 9.13
CA VAL A 266 8.84 -5.71 8.83
C VAL A 266 9.77 -6.35 9.87
N GLU A 267 9.73 -7.66 10.02
CA GLU A 267 10.69 -8.43 10.84
C GLU A 267 11.93 -8.76 9.99
N ALA A 268 13.12 -8.74 10.61
CA ALA A 268 14.37 -9.07 9.94
C ALA A 268 14.30 -10.42 9.21
N HIS A 269 14.75 -10.41 7.96
CA HIS A 269 14.76 -11.54 7.02
C HIS A 269 13.40 -12.18 6.68
N LYS A 270 12.27 -11.56 7.04
CA LYS A 270 10.91 -12.07 6.76
C LYS A 270 10.04 -11.05 6.02
N ALA A 271 10.22 -10.95 4.71
CA ALA A 271 9.40 -10.13 3.82
C ALA A 271 7.89 -10.28 4.11
N GLY A 272 7.17 -9.16 4.21
CA GLY A 272 5.73 -9.13 4.43
C GLY A 272 5.24 -9.63 5.80
N SER A 273 6.10 -9.87 6.80
CA SER A 273 5.69 -10.42 8.11
C SER A 273 4.58 -9.61 8.79
N HIS A 274 4.62 -8.29 8.70
CA HIS A 274 3.65 -7.38 9.33
C HIS A 274 2.46 -7.01 8.41
N SER A 275 2.30 -7.70 7.28
CA SER A 275 1.24 -7.42 6.27
C SER A 275 -0.20 -7.55 6.79
N LYS A 276 -0.40 -8.15 7.97
CA LYS A 276 -1.71 -8.31 8.65
C LYS A 276 -1.81 -7.51 9.95
N PHE A 277 -0.90 -6.57 10.20
CA PHE A 277 -0.89 -5.83 11.47
C PHE A 277 -1.88 -4.66 11.49
N GLY A 278 -2.22 -4.11 10.32
CA GLY A 278 -3.13 -2.96 10.14
C GLY A 278 -2.49 -1.74 9.46
N TRP A 279 -1.20 -1.79 9.10
CA TRP A 279 -0.48 -0.69 8.47
C TRP A 279 -1.07 -0.25 7.13
N ASP A 280 -1.72 -1.16 6.39
CA ASP A 280 -2.44 -0.86 5.16
C ASP A 280 -3.65 0.05 5.41
N ILE A 281 -4.33 -0.07 6.56
CA ILE A 281 -5.43 0.82 6.96
C ILE A 281 -4.89 2.23 7.24
N PHE A 282 -3.77 2.33 7.97
CA PHE A 282 -3.11 3.61 8.26
C PHE A 282 -2.63 4.31 6.98
N THR A 283 -1.89 3.58 6.13
CA THR A 283 -1.33 4.13 4.90
C THR A 283 -2.40 4.47 3.88
N ASP A 284 -3.55 3.77 3.89
CA ASP A 284 -4.73 4.17 3.10
C ASP A 284 -5.39 5.43 3.62
N ARG A 285 -5.32 5.75 4.92
CA ARG A 285 -5.67 7.10 5.39
C ARG A 285 -4.68 8.14 4.89
N VAL A 286 -3.37 7.88 4.95
CA VAL A 286 -2.33 8.81 4.43
C VAL A 286 -2.57 9.11 2.94
N ILE A 287 -2.81 8.10 2.11
CA ILE A 287 -3.10 8.27 0.67
C ILE A 287 -4.38 9.11 0.47
N LYS A 288 -5.45 8.84 1.23
CA LYS A 288 -6.68 9.64 1.20
C LYS A 288 -6.42 11.09 1.62
N VAL A 289 -5.65 11.34 2.69
CA VAL A 289 -5.30 12.69 3.15
C VAL A 289 -4.57 13.49 2.06
N ILE A 290 -3.63 12.86 1.34
CA ILE A 290 -2.97 13.50 0.18
C ILE A 290 -4.02 13.84 -0.90
N SER A 291 -4.92 12.90 -1.21
CA SER A 291 -5.94 13.11 -2.25
C SER A 291 -7.07 14.07 -1.84
N GLU A 292 -7.30 14.26 -0.54
CA GLU A 292 -8.33 15.14 0.02
C GLU A 292 -7.83 16.58 0.15
N LYS A 293 -6.54 16.78 0.46
CA LYS A 293 -6.01 18.08 0.91
C LYS A 293 -4.90 18.68 0.05
N ASN A 294 -4.07 17.89 -0.65
CA ASN A 294 -3.22 18.39 -1.74
C ASN A 294 -3.99 18.25 -3.09
N SER A 295 -3.53 18.92 -4.14
CA SER A 295 -4.06 18.83 -5.51
C SER A 295 -2.92 18.95 -6.52
N GLY A 296 -3.06 18.29 -7.67
CA GLY A 296 -2.00 18.30 -8.69
C GLY A 296 -0.81 17.44 -8.29
N CYS A 297 -1.03 16.15 -8.04
CA CYS A 297 0.02 15.18 -7.71
C CYS A 297 0.05 14.04 -8.74
N ALA A 298 1.23 13.50 -9.03
CA ALA A 298 1.39 12.30 -9.84
C ALA A 298 1.53 11.06 -8.95
N PHE A 299 0.52 10.19 -8.91
CA PHE A 299 0.59 8.90 -8.21
C PHE A 299 1.15 7.83 -9.15
N MET A 300 2.36 7.36 -8.86
CA MET A 300 3.07 6.33 -9.61
C MET A 300 2.81 4.96 -8.97
N LEU A 301 1.88 4.21 -9.57
CA LEU A 301 1.38 2.93 -9.05
C LEU A 301 2.06 1.76 -9.76
N TRP A 302 3.21 1.36 -9.22
CA TRP A 302 4.07 0.31 -9.75
C TRP A 302 3.56 -1.10 -9.39
N GLY A 303 2.92 -1.76 -10.37
CA GLY A 303 2.39 -3.12 -10.28
C GLY A 303 1.11 -3.28 -9.46
N ASN A 304 0.53 -4.48 -9.52
CA ASN A 304 -0.83 -4.78 -9.07
C ASN A 304 -1.11 -4.48 -7.58
N PHE A 305 -0.08 -4.45 -6.73
CA PHE A 305 -0.25 -4.11 -5.31
C PHE A 305 -0.52 -2.60 -5.14
N ALA A 306 0.34 -1.75 -5.69
CA ALA A 306 0.14 -0.30 -5.66
C ALA A 306 -1.11 0.13 -6.45
N GLN A 307 -1.40 -0.52 -7.58
CA GLN A 307 -2.56 -0.20 -8.41
C GLN A 307 -3.91 -0.43 -7.71
N LYS A 308 -3.99 -1.33 -6.72
CA LYS A 308 -5.21 -1.48 -5.89
C LYS A 308 -5.55 -0.21 -5.10
N LYS A 309 -4.58 0.68 -4.86
CA LYS A 309 -4.76 1.95 -4.15
C LYS A 309 -5.33 3.07 -5.04
N GLU A 310 -5.57 2.80 -6.33
CA GLU A 310 -6.23 3.75 -7.26
C GLU A 310 -7.64 4.18 -6.80
N SER A 311 -8.35 3.33 -6.07
CA SER A 311 -9.68 3.64 -5.49
C SER A 311 -9.64 4.70 -4.39
N LEU A 312 -8.46 5.09 -3.91
CA LEU A 312 -8.25 6.08 -2.85
C LEU A 312 -7.91 7.48 -3.40
N ILE A 313 -7.83 7.64 -4.73
CA ILE A 313 -7.28 8.81 -5.40
C ILE A 313 -8.35 9.47 -6.29
N ASP A 314 -8.64 10.74 -6.05
CA ASP A 314 -9.50 11.55 -6.91
C ASP A 314 -8.77 11.89 -8.22
N LYS A 315 -9.08 11.11 -9.26
CA LYS A 315 -8.57 11.28 -10.62
C LYS A 315 -9.02 12.57 -11.33
N LYS A 316 -9.86 13.41 -10.70
CA LYS A 316 -10.12 14.79 -11.15
C LYS A 316 -9.06 15.78 -10.63
N ARG A 317 -8.44 15.48 -9.49
CA ARG A 317 -7.44 16.33 -8.81
C ARG A 317 -6.00 15.88 -9.03
N HIS A 318 -5.78 14.62 -9.41
CA HIS A 318 -4.45 14.00 -9.50
C HIS A 318 -4.30 13.14 -10.75
N LYS A 319 -3.06 13.06 -11.27
CA LYS A 319 -2.69 12.10 -12.32
C LYS A 319 -2.35 10.77 -11.68
N VAL A 320 -2.92 9.68 -12.19
CA VAL A 320 -2.52 8.32 -11.84
C VAL A 320 -1.72 7.73 -13.02
N LEU A 321 -0.49 7.31 -12.76
CA LEU A 321 0.43 6.68 -13.72
C LEU A 321 0.61 5.21 -13.31
N LYS A 322 0.33 4.27 -14.22
CA LYS A 322 0.34 2.83 -13.95
C LYS A 322 1.31 2.12 -14.87
N CYS A 323 2.27 1.40 -14.30
CA CYS A 323 3.16 0.48 -15.02
C CYS A 323 3.42 -0.77 -14.16
N ALA A 324 4.24 -1.72 -14.63
CA ALA A 324 4.58 -2.90 -13.83
C ALA A 324 5.43 -2.55 -12.60
N HIS A 325 5.70 -3.53 -11.73
CA HIS A 325 6.64 -3.33 -10.63
C HIS A 325 8.08 -3.43 -11.15
N PRO A 326 9.04 -2.63 -10.65
CA PRO A 326 10.47 -2.74 -11.00
C PRO A 326 11.16 -4.04 -10.51
N SER A 327 10.42 -5.05 -10.04
CA SER A 327 11.00 -6.33 -9.60
C SER A 327 11.48 -7.14 -10.80
N PRO A 328 12.58 -7.92 -10.70
CA PRO A 328 13.04 -8.82 -11.76
C PRO A 328 11.94 -9.70 -12.38
N PHE A 329 10.94 -10.13 -11.60
CA PHE A 329 9.80 -10.94 -12.07
C PHE A 329 8.84 -10.20 -13.02
N SER A 330 8.96 -8.87 -13.15
CA SER A 330 8.08 -8.04 -13.99
C SER A 330 8.79 -6.92 -14.75
N VAL A 331 10.12 -6.86 -14.66
CA VAL A 331 10.95 -5.73 -15.15
C VAL A 331 10.80 -5.49 -16.66
N THR A 332 10.56 -6.54 -17.46
CA THR A 332 10.30 -6.45 -18.91
C THR A 332 9.03 -5.68 -19.29
N ARG A 333 8.17 -5.35 -18.31
CA ARG A 333 6.99 -4.48 -18.45
C ARG A 333 7.09 -3.19 -17.61
N PHE A 334 8.23 -2.96 -16.99
CA PHE A 334 8.60 -1.73 -16.31
C PHE A 334 9.56 -0.90 -17.16
N TYR A 335 10.50 -1.54 -17.85
CA TYR A 335 11.35 -0.87 -18.83
C TYR A 335 10.53 -0.32 -20.02
N GLY A 336 10.76 0.94 -20.36
CA GLY A 336 9.99 1.68 -21.36
C GLY A 336 8.61 2.15 -20.85
N SER A 337 8.34 2.10 -19.55
CA SER A 337 7.11 2.65 -18.95
C SER A 337 7.02 4.17 -19.07
N LYS A 338 8.18 4.84 -19.14
CA LYS A 338 8.34 6.29 -19.20
C LYS A 338 7.65 7.05 -18.07
N CYS A 339 7.63 6.46 -16.88
CA CYS A 339 6.79 6.99 -15.79
C CYS A 339 7.38 8.23 -15.08
N PHE A 340 8.69 8.50 -15.21
CA PHE A 340 9.36 9.65 -14.61
C PHE A 340 9.23 10.90 -15.50
N SER A 341 9.33 10.73 -16.82
CA SER A 341 9.04 11.79 -17.80
C SER A 341 7.56 12.17 -17.76
N GLN A 342 6.63 11.21 -17.81
CA GLN A 342 5.18 11.47 -17.69
C GLN A 342 4.77 12.18 -16.39
N ALA A 343 5.45 11.91 -15.27
CA ALA A 343 5.23 12.63 -14.02
C ALA A 343 5.65 14.11 -14.16
N ASN A 344 6.80 14.37 -14.78
CA ASN A 344 7.31 15.72 -15.01
C ASN A 344 6.52 16.49 -16.09
N GLU A 345 6.04 15.82 -17.14
CA GLU A 345 5.13 16.38 -18.14
C GLU A 345 3.81 16.79 -17.50
N TYR A 346 3.24 15.94 -16.63
CA TYR A 346 2.03 16.29 -15.89
C TYR A 346 2.25 17.50 -14.98
N LEU A 347 3.32 17.52 -14.17
CA LEU A 347 3.62 18.65 -13.27
C LEU A 347 3.76 19.96 -14.07
N LYS A 348 4.51 19.95 -15.18
CA LYS A 348 4.63 21.10 -16.09
C LYS A 348 3.27 21.53 -16.66
N SER A 349 2.42 20.58 -17.07
CA SER A 349 1.09 20.87 -17.64
C SER A 349 0.11 21.56 -16.67
N ILE A 350 0.39 21.50 -15.36
CA ILE A 350 -0.38 22.19 -14.30
C ILE A 350 0.42 23.32 -13.62
N GLY A 351 1.53 23.76 -14.21
CA GLY A 351 2.34 24.87 -13.70
C GLY A 351 3.15 24.57 -12.43
N LYS A 352 3.35 23.30 -12.06
CA LYS A 352 4.29 22.89 -10.99
C LYS A 352 5.66 22.57 -11.56
N ASP A 353 6.74 22.90 -10.85
CA ASP A 353 8.08 22.50 -11.30
C ASP A 353 8.21 20.96 -11.32
N PRO A 354 8.88 20.40 -12.35
CA PRO A 354 9.19 18.97 -12.40
C PRO A 354 10.09 18.53 -11.24
N ILE A 355 10.13 17.23 -10.99
CA ILE A 355 11.17 16.62 -10.15
C ILE A 355 12.49 16.59 -10.93
N ASP A 356 13.56 17.08 -10.30
CA ASP A 356 14.91 16.78 -10.74
C ASP A 356 15.30 15.37 -10.29
N TRP A 357 15.21 14.42 -11.21
CA TRP A 357 15.51 13.02 -10.93
C TRP A 357 17.02 12.72 -10.77
N ASN A 358 17.92 13.66 -11.10
CA ASN A 358 19.39 13.49 -11.01
C ASN A 358 19.94 13.47 -9.58
N LEU A 359 19.10 13.73 -8.58
CA LEU A 359 19.55 14.02 -7.21
C LEU A 359 19.80 12.75 -6.37
N ILE A 360 20.42 11.72 -6.95
CA ILE A 360 20.62 10.36 -6.39
C ILE A 360 21.91 9.70 -6.87
#